data_AF-A0A9D8DI87-F1
#
_entry.id   AF-A0A9D8DI87-F1
#
_cell.length_a   1.000
_cell.length_b   1.000
_cell.length_c   1.000
_cell.angle_alpha   90.00
_cell.angle_beta   90.00
_cell.angle_gamma   90.00
#
_symmetry.space_group_name_H-M   'P 1'
#
loop_
_entity.id
_entity.type
_entity.pdbx_description
1 polymer ?
#
loop_
_entity_poly.entity_id
_entity_poly.type
_entity_poly.pdbx_seq_one_letter_code
_entity_poly.pdbx_strand_id
1 'polypeptide(L)' 'MRAVCEAVPAPVNVLAHTGRSMGGVVEAGAPRVSAGGGLTWVAIGAMASAATEIAESGSFAPLAAEVRTRDWLG' A
#
# COMPACT_ATOMS: atom_id res chain seq x y z
N MET A 1 11.47 -4.75 -16.13
CA MET A 1 10.88 -3.39 -16.03
C MET A 1 11.72 -2.37 -16.79
N ARG A 2 13.02 -2.22 -16.49
CA ARG A 2 13.94 -1.34 -17.25
C ARG A 2 13.82 -1.52 -18.77
N ALA A 3 14.01 -2.74 -19.26
CA ALA A 3 13.87 -3.06 -20.69
C ALA A 3 12.50 -2.66 -21.28
N VAL A 4 11.42 -2.70 -20.50
CA VAL A 4 10.09 -2.24 -20.95
C VAL A 4 10.04 -0.72 -21.01
N CYS A 5 10.60 -0.02 -20.02
CA CYS A 5 10.65 1.45 -20.01
C CYS A 5 11.55 2.00 -21.13
N GLU A 6 12.60 1.28 -21.51
CA GLU A 6 13.49 1.63 -22.63
C GLU A 6 12.85 1.35 -24.00
N ALA A 7 12.04 0.28 -24.11
CA ALA A 7 11.41 -0.11 -25.37
C ALA A 7 10.10 0.63 -25.68
N VAL A 8 9.43 1.22 -24.68
CA VAL A 8 8.14 1.89 -24.84
C VAL A 8 8.32 3.41 -24.85
N PRO A 9 7.98 4.11 -25.96
CA PRO A 9 8.14 5.57 -26.05
C PRO A 9 7.22 6.38 -25.11
N ALA A 10 6.17 5.76 -24.58
CA ALA A 10 5.18 6.38 -23.71
C ALA A 10 5.48 6.12 -22.21
N PRO A 11 5.03 7.00 -21.29
CA PRO A 11 5.22 6.81 -19.85
C PRO A 11 4.64 5.48 -19.33
N VAL A 12 5.49 4.68 -18.67
CA VAL A 12 5.09 3.38 -18.10
C VAL A 12 4.55 3.53 -16.67
N ASN A 13 3.41 2.91 -16.40
CA ASN A 13 2.91 2.71 -15.04
C ASN A 13 3.28 1.33 -14.52
N VAL A 14 3.74 1.26 -13.27
CA VAL A 14 4.13 0.01 -12.61
C VAL A 14 3.25 -0.24 -11.39
N LEU A 15 2.79 -1.49 -11.23
CA LEU A 15 2.14 -1.93 -9.99
C LEU A 15 3.20 -2.15 -8.91
N ALA A 16 3.02 -1.52 -7.74
CA ALA A 16 3.85 -1.73 -6.57
C ALA A 16 3.79 -3.20 -6.12
N HIS A 17 4.93 -3.73 -5.67
CA HIS A 17 5.05 -5.10 -5.21
C HIS A 17 6.12 -5.19 -4.12
N THR A 18 5.95 -6.11 -3.15
CA THR A 18 6.76 -6.21 -1.93
C THR A 18 8.26 -6.44 -2.17
N GLY A 19 8.64 -7.02 -3.31
CA GLY A 19 10.04 -7.20 -3.71
C GLY A 19 10.68 -5.99 -4.42
N ARG A 20 10.03 -4.81 -4.45
CA ARG A 20 10.55 -3.62 -5.13
C ARG A 20 10.54 -2.41 -4.19
N SER A 21 11.52 -1.54 -4.35
CA SER A 21 11.53 -0.22 -3.73
C SER A 21 11.01 0.83 -4.72
N MET A 22 10.48 1.94 -4.20
CA MET A 22 10.11 3.09 -5.03
C MET A 22 11.33 3.61 -5.82
N GLY A 23 12.49 3.73 -5.16
CA GLY A 23 13.73 4.15 -5.80
C GLY A 23 14.12 3.28 -6.99
N GLY A 24 14.07 1.94 -6.84
CA GLY A 24 14.37 1.02 -7.93
C GLY A 24 13.38 1.09 -9.10
N VAL A 25 12.12 1.48 -8.85
CA VAL A 25 11.13 1.71 -9.91
C VAL A 25 11.44 2.98 -10.70
N VAL A 26 11.79 4.06 -10.00
CA VAL A 26 12.16 5.34 -10.61
C VAL A 26 13.47 5.24 -11.38
N GLU A 27 14.51 4.64 -10.79
CA GLU A 27 15.83 4.43 -11.41
C GLU A 27 15.78 3.57 -12.69
N ALA A 28 14.76 2.74 -12.82
CA ALA A 28 14.55 1.95 -14.02
C ALA A 28 13.52 2.55 -15.00
N GLY A 29 13.16 3.82 -14.81
CA GLY A 29 12.54 4.68 -15.82
C GLY A 29 11.02 4.79 -15.75
N ALA A 30 10.37 4.25 -14.72
CA ALA A 30 8.92 4.32 -14.60
C ALA A 30 8.47 5.56 -13.79
N PRO A 31 7.74 6.52 -14.40
CA PRO A 31 7.32 7.74 -13.73
C PRO A 31 6.04 7.60 -12.89
N ARG A 32 5.27 6.51 -13.06
CA ARG A 32 4.02 6.28 -12.33
C ARG A 32 4.02 4.94 -11.62
N VAL A 33 3.58 4.95 -10.37
CA VAL A 33 3.38 3.75 -9.56
C VAL A 33 1.94 3.70 -9.07
N SER A 34 1.27 2.58 -9.33
CA SER A 34 -0.06 2.28 -8.81
C SER A 34 0.03 1.27 -7.67
N ALA A 35 -0.84 1.38 -6.67
CA ALA A 35 -0.97 0.40 -5.60
C ALA A 35 -1.96 -0.74 -5.93
N GLY A 36 -2.75 -0.60 -6.99
CA GLY A 36 -3.88 -1.51 -7.25
C GLY A 36 -4.81 -1.57 -6.04
N GLY A 37 -5.26 -2.77 -5.67
CA GLY A 37 -6.02 -3.00 -4.44
C GLY A 37 -5.17 -3.14 -3.17
N GLY A 38 -3.86 -2.87 -3.22
CA GLY A 38 -2.94 -3.14 -2.11
C GLY A 38 -3.32 -2.42 -0.81
N LEU A 39 -3.73 -1.16 -0.87
CA LEU A 39 -4.14 -0.40 0.32
C LEU A 39 -5.44 -0.94 0.94
N THR A 40 -6.36 -1.46 0.13
CA THR A 40 -7.57 -2.14 0.62
C THR A 40 -7.19 -3.38 1.42
N TRP A 41 -6.25 -4.18 0.93
CA TRP A 41 -5.78 -5.37 1.66
C TRP A 41 -5.03 -5.03 2.95
N VAL A 42 -4.30 -3.91 2.99
CA VAL A 42 -3.71 -3.40 4.23
C VAL A 42 -4.80 -3.09 5.26
N ALA A 43 -5.87 -2.39 4.86
CA ALA A 43 -6.98 -2.07 5.74
C ALA A 43 -7.73 -3.33 6.22
N ILE A 44 -8.01 -4.28 5.31
CA ILE A 44 -8.63 -5.56 5.64
C ILE A 44 -7.76 -6.36 6.62
N GLY A 45 -6.43 -6.35 6.44
CA GLY A 45 -5.50 -7.01 7.35
C GLY A 45 -5.58 -6.44 8.77
N ALA A 46 -5.54 -5.11 8.91
CA ALA A 46 -5.68 -4.45 10.21
C ALA A 46 -7.04 -4.76 10.87
N MET A 47 -8.12 -4.75 10.08
CA MET A 47 -9.46 -5.13 10.54
C MET A 47 -9.50 -6.58 11.03
N ALA A 48 -8.92 -7.51 10.28
CA ALA A 48 -8.86 -8.93 10.65
C ALA A 48 -8.08 -9.12 11.95
N SER A 49 -6.92 -8.46 12.10
CA SER A 49 -6.13 -8.51 13.34
C SER A 49 -6.92 -7.99 14.55
N ALA A 50 -7.64 -6.87 14.41
CA ALA A 50 -8.49 -6.34 15.47
C ALA A 50 -9.64 -7.31 15.84
N ALA A 51 -10.29 -7.90 14.83
CA ALA A 51 -11.35 -8.88 15.04
C ALA A 51 -10.84 -10.15 15.74
N THR A 52 -9.64 -10.62 15.37
CA THR A 52 -8.98 -11.76 16.04
C THR A 52 -8.72 -11.46 17.51
N GLU A 53 -8.17 -10.29 17.85
CA GLU A 53 -7.92 -9.93 19.26
C GLU A 53 -9.21 -9.89 20.08
N ILE A 54 -10.28 -9.30 19.53
CA ILE A 54 -11.60 -9.27 20.18
C ILE A 54 -12.11 -10.70 20.41
N ALA A 55 -11.99 -11.58 19.40
CA ALA A 55 -12.49 -12.94 19.48
C ALA A 55 -11.69 -13.81 20.47
N GLU A 56 -10.37 -13.65 20.52
CA GLU A 56 -9.48 -14.48 21.33
C GLU A 56 -9.38 -14.01 22.79
N SER A 57 -9.43 -12.69 23.03
CA SER A 57 -9.18 -12.11 24.36
C SER A 57 -10.38 -11.36 24.97
N GLY A 58 -11.39 -11.01 24.16
CA GLY A 58 -12.48 -10.12 24.57
C GLY A 58 -12.07 -8.65 24.72
N SER A 59 -10.81 -8.29 24.40
CA SER A 59 -10.32 -6.92 24.42
C SER A 59 -10.90 -6.09 23.29
N PHE A 60 -11.46 -4.92 23.61
CA PHE A 60 -11.88 -3.91 22.63
C PHE A 60 -10.81 -2.83 22.38
N ALA A 61 -9.61 -2.97 22.94
CA ALA A 61 -8.53 -1.99 22.78
C ALA A 61 -8.22 -1.61 21.31
N PRO A 62 -8.26 -2.53 20.32
CA PRO A 62 -8.00 -2.19 18.92
C PRO A 62 -8.96 -1.16 18.31
N LEU A 63 -10.15 -0.98 18.88
CA LEU A 63 -11.13 0.01 18.40
C LEU A 63 -10.69 1.45 18.69
N ALA A 64 -9.69 1.66 19.53
CA ALA A 64 -9.09 2.97 19.78
C ALA A 64 -8.09 3.40 18.68
N ALA A 65 -7.99 2.66 17.56
CA ALA A 65 -7.09 2.99 16.47
C ALA A 65 -7.34 4.41 15.93
N GLU A 66 -6.31 5.26 16.02
CA GLU A 66 -6.37 6.62 15.48
C GLU A 66 -6.04 6.63 13.99
N VAL A 67 -6.95 7.16 13.18
CA VAL A 67 -6.65 7.53 11.80
C VAL A 67 -6.38 9.03 11.79
N ARG A 68 -5.20 9.43 11.30
CA ARG A 68 -4.77 10.83 11.21
C ARG A 68 -5.49 11.62 10.11
N THR A 69 -6.78 11.39 9.92
CA THR A 69 -7.60 12.08 8.91
C THR A 69 -7.63 13.57 9.17
N ARG A 70 -7.68 14.00 10.44
CA ARG A 70 -7.63 15.42 10.80
C ARG A 70 -6.31 16.08 10.37
N ASP A 71 -5.18 15.42 10.60
CA ASP A 71 -3.87 15.93 10.16
C ASP A 71 -3.77 16.04 8.63
N TRP A 72 -4.51 15.20 7.90
CA TRP A 72 -4.49 15.16 6.45
C TRP A 72 -5.49 16.11 5.80
N LEU A 73 -6.64 16.34 6.43
CA LEU A 73 -7.77 17.05 5.82
C LEU A 73 -8.05 18.44 6.41
N GLY A 74 -7.44 18.78 7.56
CA GLY A 74 -7.66 20.06 8.27
C GLY A 74 -8.86 20.03 9.20
#